data_AF-A0A9Q3V123-F1
#
_entry.id   AF-A0A9Q3V123-F1
#
_cell.length_a   1.000
_cell.length_b   1.000
_cell.length_c   1.000
_cell.angle_alpha   90.00
_cell.angle_beta   90.00
_cell.angle_gamma   90.00
#
_symmetry.space_group_name_H-M   'P 1'
#
loop_
_entity.id
_entity.type
_entity.pdbx_description
1 polymer ?
#
loop_
_entity_poly.entity_id
_entity_poly.type
_entity_poly.pdbx_seq_one_letter_code
_entity_poly.pdbx_strand_id
1 'polypeptide(L)'
;MKSINPQNGTAHKLNIENLIEKCYENNFGIDLKKIHRSKKPEFGNEKKLIKDINDARRIVFEDGISQGFELMNYNGLNYLVGDKTAYPCSDIIRIGNGKNWVMCYALPNNYKIYGETDIRKSGIILHYFSEIITKFKTEEEFKKFMQAVEFSFSENEWFNKNNFILNHYRNVKFWSKKEKIDNILAEGLVSPRKYLTYVLFKKENLKTEKIIHSLLRSLSFGTKAVISNDEFLTFLNQLNLEEIEEFFCLDYLRSHARVDKISYTLLGDMLVINSGFTRQYIDWDKKIYSSDEVKKIFYSRLKNNYRSLENHIRQEKGFKEVGSYVMEKHLLQLVMKEFPNYTVISQHSPKWLKGQRFDVFIEELNVAIEYNGIQHFKSIDFFGGDEGLVKTQFLDNQKREKSLKNGVKIFNIDYNQNFNDSFSKLINLLKGF
;
A
#
# COMPACT_ATOMS: atom_id res chain seq x y z
N MET A 1 16.80 47.46 -52.58
CA MET A 1 17.06 47.53 -51.12
C MET A 1 15.96 48.36 -50.47
N LYS A 2 14.92 47.74 -49.92
CA LYS A 2 13.98 48.45 -49.05
C LYS A 2 14.62 48.51 -47.66
N SER A 3 14.95 49.72 -47.22
CA SER A 3 15.52 50.01 -45.91
C SER A 3 14.57 49.52 -44.82
N ILE A 4 15.02 48.56 -44.02
CA ILE A 4 14.34 48.14 -42.79
C ILE A 4 14.44 49.32 -41.82
N ASN A 5 13.29 49.91 -41.49
CA ASN A 5 13.20 51.07 -40.62
C ASN A 5 13.66 50.68 -39.20
N PRO A 6 14.75 51.27 -38.64
CA PRO A 6 15.32 50.86 -37.34
C PRO A 6 14.32 50.97 -36.17
N GLN A 7 13.31 51.82 -36.30
CA GLN A 7 12.28 52.06 -35.28
C GLN A 7 11.35 50.87 -35.03
N ASN A 8 11.11 50.00 -36.03
CA ASN A 8 10.29 48.80 -35.83
C ASN A 8 11.03 47.72 -35.04
N GLY A 9 12.36 47.66 -35.17
CA GLY A 9 13.20 46.72 -34.41
C GLY A 9 13.34 47.10 -32.94
N THR A 10 13.47 48.40 -32.64
CA THR A 10 13.54 48.90 -31.26
C THR A 10 12.19 48.85 -30.55
N ALA A 11 11.07 49.19 -31.20
CA ALA A 11 9.75 49.09 -30.61
C ALA A 11 9.35 47.63 -30.32
N HIS A 12 9.66 46.71 -31.24
CA HIS A 12 9.41 45.27 -31.04
C HIS A 12 10.28 44.69 -29.93
N LYS A 13 11.56 45.11 -29.83
CA LYS A 13 12.46 44.69 -28.75
C LYS A 13 12.02 45.23 -27.39
N LEU A 14 11.63 46.51 -27.32
CA LEU A 14 11.10 47.14 -26.11
C LEU A 14 9.80 46.47 -25.65
N ASN A 15 8.95 46.02 -26.59
CA ASN A 15 7.75 45.25 -26.28
C ASN A 15 8.10 43.88 -25.66
N ILE A 16 9.03 43.12 -26.26
CA ILE A 16 9.48 41.82 -25.71
C ILE A 16 10.09 41.97 -24.31
N GLU A 17 10.96 42.97 -24.10
CA GLU A 17 11.55 43.25 -22.79
C GLU A 17 10.47 43.48 -21.73
N ASN A 18 9.45 44.27 -22.06
CA ASN A 18 8.33 44.56 -21.16
C ASN A 18 7.48 43.30 -20.87
N LEU A 19 7.20 42.47 -21.89
CA LEU A 19 6.51 41.19 -21.70
C LEU A 19 7.30 40.24 -20.79
N ILE A 20 8.62 40.17 -20.98
CA ILE A 20 9.52 39.35 -20.16
C ILE A 20 9.62 39.87 -18.73
N GLU A 21 9.60 41.18 -18.49
CA GLU A 21 9.59 41.71 -17.13
C GLU A 21 8.28 41.37 -16.41
N LYS A 22 7.14 41.58 -17.09
CA LYS A 22 5.80 41.30 -16.55
C LYS A 22 5.55 39.82 -16.29
N CYS A 23 6.18 38.91 -17.04
CA CYS A 23 5.93 37.46 -16.88
C CYS A 23 6.30 36.89 -15.49
N TYR A 24 7.06 37.62 -14.68
CA TYR A 24 7.41 37.21 -13.32
C TYR A 24 6.39 37.66 -12.26
N GLU A 25 5.52 38.61 -12.59
CA GLU A 25 4.52 39.15 -11.67
C GLU A 25 3.43 38.11 -11.39
N ASN A 26 3.06 37.96 -10.11
CA ASN A 26 1.99 37.07 -9.71
C ASN A 26 1.42 37.46 -8.33
N ASN A 27 0.14 37.13 -8.12
CA ASN A 27 -0.59 37.47 -6.90
C ASN A 27 -0.40 36.43 -5.77
N PHE A 28 0.56 35.52 -5.90
CA PHE A 28 0.77 34.39 -4.98
C PHE A 28 2.07 34.51 -4.17
N GLY A 29 2.83 35.59 -4.35
CA GLY A 29 4.11 35.80 -3.66
C GLY A 29 5.21 34.81 -4.09
N ILE A 30 5.07 34.19 -5.26
CA ILE A 30 6.04 33.23 -5.79
C ILE A 30 7.19 34.00 -6.45
N ASP A 31 8.43 33.78 -5.99
CA ASP A 31 9.62 34.31 -6.65
C ASP A 31 9.95 33.47 -7.90
N LEU A 32 9.18 33.69 -8.97
CA LEU A 32 9.30 32.97 -10.23
C LEU A 32 10.64 33.24 -10.91
N LYS A 33 11.19 34.45 -10.69
CA LYS A 33 12.50 34.86 -11.21
C LYS A 33 13.63 34.00 -10.65
N LYS A 34 13.60 33.70 -9.35
CA LYS A 34 14.56 32.79 -8.71
C LYS A 34 14.42 31.35 -9.21
N ILE A 35 13.18 30.86 -9.38
CA ILE A 35 12.92 29.51 -9.92
C ILE A 35 13.50 29.41 -11.33
N HIS A 36 13.12 30.34 -12.21
CA HIS A 36 13.59 30.36 -13.60
C HIS A 36 15.12 30.41 -13.70
N ARG A 37 15.78 31.29 -12.92
CA ARG A 37 17.25 31.40 -12.91
C ARG A 37 17.97 30.12 -12.47
N SER A 38 17.32 29.26 -11.68
CA SER A 38 17.89 27.98 -11.26
C SER A 38 17.89 26.92 -12.37
N LYS A 39 17.18 27.18 -13.47
CA LYS A 39 16.99 26.27 -14.61
C LYS A 39 17.58 26.88 -15.88
N LYS A 40 18.65 27.66 -15.72
CA LYS A 40 19.31 28.34 -16.83
C LYS A 40 19.98 27.31 -17.76
N PRO A 41 20.03 27.56 -19.07
CA PRO A 41 20.78 26.75 -20.01
C PRO A 41 22.24 26.55 -19.56
N GLU A 42 22.68 25.28 -19.53
CA GLU A 42 24.06 24.92 -19.16
C GLU A 42 24.99 24.80 -20.39
N PHE A 43 24.42 24.73 -21.60
CA PHE A 43 25.16 24.45 -22.84
C PHE A 43 25.04 25.59 -23.87
N GLY A 44 26.11 25.83 -24.63
CA GLY A 44 26.18 26.93 -25.60
C GLY A 44 25.32 26.78 -26.86
N ASN A 45 24.69 25.62 -27.08
CA ASN A 45 23.87 25.35 -28.26
C ASN A 45 22.35 25.59 -28.05
N GLU A 46 21.95 26.16 -26.91
CA GLU A 46 20.54 26.35 -26.53
C GLU A 46 19.70 27.05 -27.60
N LYS A 47 20.21 28.16 -28.16
CA LYS A 47 19.51 28.94 -29.19
C LYS A 47 19.16 28.11 -30.42
N LYS A 48 20.05 27.19 -30.81
CA LYS A 48 19.82 26.29 -31.94
C LYS A 48 18.70 25.29 -31.60
N LEU A 49 18.74 24.70 -30.41
CA LEU A 49 17.77 23.70 -29.99
C LEU A 49 16.37 24.28 -29.83
N ILE A 50 16.26 25.52 -29.34
CA ILE A 50 14.99 26.26 -29.29
C ILE A 50 14.43 26.46 -30.70
N LYS A 51 15.29 26.88 -31.62
CA LYS A 51 14.89 27.04 -33.02
C LYS A 51 14.38 25.72 -33.60
N ASP A 52 15.08 24.61 -33.35
CA ASP A 52 14.63 23.28 -33.80
C ASP A 52 13.24 22.91 -33.25
N ILE A 53 12.90 23.32 -32.01
CA ILE A 53 11.57 23.10 -31.43
C ILE A 53 10.51 23.96 -32.13
N ASN A 54 10.79 25.25 -32.36
CA ASN A 54 9.89 26.16 -33.07
C ASN A 54 9.62 25.66 -34.51
N ASP A 55 10.69 25.30 -35.23
CA ASP A 55 10.64 24.85 -36.62
C ASP A 55 9.86 23.52 -36.76
N ALA A 56 9.92 22.66 -35.73
CA ALA A 56 9.12 21.43 -35.68
C ALA A 56 7.62 21.66 -35.46
N ARG A 57 7.18 22.91 -35.20
CA ARG A 57 5.76 23.32 -35.00
C ARG A 57 5.02 22.46 -33.99
N ARG A 58 5.71 22.14 -32.89
CA ARG A 58 5.20 21.28 -31.81
C ARG A 58 4.74 22.06 -30.58
N ILE A 59 4.66 23.39 -30.62
CA ILE A 59 4.24 24.17 -29.46
C ILE A 59 2.72 24.10 -29.35
N VAL A 60 2.23 23.43 -28.31
CA VAL A 60 0.80 23.37 -27.95
C VAL A 60 0.61 24.20 -26.68
N PHE A 61 0.13 25.43 -26.83
CA PHE A 61 -0.14 26.34 -25.72
C PHE A 61 -1.05 27.51 -26.14
N GLU A 62 -2.03 27.81 -25.30
CA GLU A 62 -2.91 28.98 -25.42
C GLU A 62 -3.19 29.54 -24.01
N ASP A 63 -3.36 30.84 -23.87
CA ASP A 63 -3.66 31.50 -22.58
C ASP A 63 -4.93 32.36 -22.61
N GLY A 64 -5.67 32.32 -23.72
CA GLY A 64 -6.84 33.16 -23.96
C GLY A 64 -6.53 34.66 -24.16
N ILE A 65 -5.25 35.06 -24.24
CA ILE A 65 -4.81 36.45 -24.35
C ILE A 65 -4.04 36.69 -25.65
N SER A 66 -3.00 35.89 -25.88
CA SER A 66 -2.13 35.95 -27.07
C SER A 66 -2.64 35.03 -28.19
N GLN A 67 -2.37 35.39 -29.44
CA GLN A 67 -2.82 34.66 -30.63
C GLN A 67 -1.90 33.50 -31.03
N GLY A 68 -0.69 33.46 -30.48
CA GLY A 68 0.29 32.43 -30.77
C GLY A 68 1.55 32.65 -29.95
N PHE A 69 2.41 31.63 -29.93
CA PHE A 69 3.60 31.62 -29.08
C PHE A 69 4.81 31.03 -29.80
N GLU A 70 5.98 31.59 -29.48
CA GLU A 70 7.26 31.10 -29.95
C GLU A 70 8.26 31.00 -28.77
N LEU A 71 9.13 30.00 -28.78
CA LEU A 71 10.22 29.94 -27.81
C LEU A 71 11.35 30.88 -28.21
N MET A 72 11.86 31.61 -27.23
CA MET A 72 12.94 32.58 -27.42
C MET A 72 13.97 32.46 -26.28
N ASN A 73 15.25 32.54 -26.63
CA ASN A 73 16.30 32.76 -25.65
C ASN A 73 16.64 34.25 -25.57
N TYR A 74 16.44 34.85 -24.39
CA TYR A 74 16.71 36.25 -24.12
C TYR A 74 17.62 36.38 -22.88
N ASN A 75 18.73 37.12 -23.02
CA ASN A 75 19.74 37.28 -21.96
C ASN A 75 20.19 35.98 -21.29
N GLY A 76 20.28 34.89 -22.07
CA GLY A 76 20.74 33.59 -21.60
C GLY A 76 19.68 32.78 -20.85
N LEU A 77 18.41 33.16 -20.92
CA LEU A 77 17.28 32.43 -20.34
C LEU A 77 16.20 32.18 -21.41
N ASN A 78 15.36 31.18 -21.20
CA ASN A 78 14.36 30.75 -22.17
C ASN A 78 12.98 31.27 -21.80
N TYR A 79 12.19 31.63 -22.80
CA TYR A 79 10.85 32.16 -22.63
C TYR A 79 9.95 31.63 -23.73
N LEU A 80 8.68 31.43 -23.39
CA LEU A 80 7.61 31.31 -24.37
C LEU A 80 6.98 32.68 -24.52
N VAL A 81 7.04 33.27 -25.71
CA VAL A 81 6.65 34.66 -25.94
C VAL A 81 5.53 34.69 -26.98
N GLY A 82 4.42 35.33 -26.61
CA GLY A 82 3.32 35.66 -27.52
C GLY A 82 3.27 37.15 -27.82
N ASP A 83 2.21 37.60 -28.50
CA ASP A 83 2.04 39.01 -28.87
C ASP A 83 1.68 39.91 -27.68
N LYS A 84 1.12 39.35 -26.60
CA LYS A 84 0.67 40.10 -25.41
C LYS A 84 1.15 39.53 -24.08
N THR A 85 1.66 38.32 -24.05
CA THR A 85 2.09 37.62 -22.83
C THR A 85 3.40 36.89 -23.05
N ALA A 86 4.10 36.61 -21.97
CA ALA A 86 5.28 35.78 -21.98
C ALA A 86 5.30 34.89 -20.75
N TYR A 87 6.04 33.78 -20.82
CA TYR A 87 6.17 32.80 -19.75
C TYR A 87 7.62 32.33 -19.62
N PRO A 88 8.19 32.29 -18.41
CA PRO A 88 9.50 31.72 -18.17
C PRO A 88 9.56 30.24 -18.60
N CYS A 89 10.67 29.82 -19.19
CA CYS A 89 10.88 28.43 -19.59
C CYS A 89 12.21 27.88 -19.07
N SER A 90 12.27 26.58 -18.75
CA SER A 90 13.52 25.92 -18.36
C SER A 90 14.51 25.86 -19.51
N ASP A 91 15.71 25.39 -19.20
CA ASP A 91 16.64 24.82 -20.15
C ASP A 91 16.02 23.65 -20.95
N ILE A 92 16.69 23.26 -22.03
CA ILE A 92 16.30 22.12 -22.86
C ILE A 92 16.45 20.82 -22.06
N ILE A 93 15.33 20.10 -21.90
CA ILE A 93 15.31 18.80 -21.25
C ILE A 93 15.41 17.70 -22.32
N ARG A 94 16.42 16.83 -22.17
CA ARG A 94 16.67 15.70 -23.07
C ARG A 94 16.27 14.41 -22.39
N ILE A 95 15.18 13.78 -22.85
CA ILE A 95 14.81 12.42 -22.46
C ILE A 95 15.13 11.51 -23.65
N GLY A 96 15.53 10.26 -23.40
CA GLY A 96 16.04 9.25 -24.35
C GLY A 96 15.18 8.90 -25.59
N ASN A 97 14.14 9.68 -25.87
CA ASN A 97 13.26 9.56 -27.04
C ASN A 97 13.74 10.42 -28.23
N GLY A 98 14.89 11.10 -28.11
CA GLY A 98 15.51 11.87 -29.20
C GLY A 98 14.87 13.21 -29.56
N LYS A 99 13.87 13.69 -28.79
CA LYS A 99 13.22 14.99 -28.99
C LYS A 99 13.51 15.96 -27.84
N ASN A 100 13.81 17.21 -28.19
CA ASN A 100 14.00 18.30 -27.24
C ASN A 100 12.66 18.91 -26.86
N TRP A 101 12.54 19.36 -25.62
CA TRP A 101 11.41 20.10 -25.11
C TRP A 101 11.86 20.99 -23.95
N VAL A 102 11.05 21.99 -23.61
CA VAL A 102 11.28 22.87 -22.46
C VAL A 102 10.08 22.82 -21.51
N MET A 103 10.34 23.10 -20.25
CA MET A 103 9.30 23.28 -19.25
C MET A 103 8.81 24.73 -19.28
N CYS A 104 7.50 24.96 -19.40
CA CYS A 104 6.90 26.30 -19.31
C CYS A 104 6.32 26.53 -17.91
N TYR A 105 6.71 27.63 -17.27
CA TYR A 105 6.25 28.03 -15.94
C TYR A 105 5.06 28.98 -16.01
N ALA A 106 3.92 28.51 -16.54
CA ALA A 106 2.69 29.27 -16.60
C ALA A 106 1.93 29.24 -15.26
N LEU A 107 1.88 30.37 -14.55
CA LEU A 107 1.06 30.54 -13.35
C LEU A 107 -0.38 30.94 -13.71
N PRO A 108 -1.38 30.61 -12.87
CA PRO A 108 -2.74 31.11 -13.02
C PRO A 108 -2.80 32.64 -13.12
N ASN A 109 -3.56 33.16 -14.08
CA ASN A 109 -3.66 34.60 -14.35
C ASN A 109 -5.11 35.08 -14.58
N ASN A 110 -6.10 34.35 -14.05
CA ASN A 110 -7.55 34.58 -14.24
C ASN A 110 -8.08 34.34 -15.67
N TYR A 111 -7.27 33.77 -16.56
CA TYR A 111 -7.71 33.27 -17.87
C TYR A 111 -7.56 31.76 -17.96
N LYS A 112 -8.21 31.16 -18.95
CA LYS A 112 -8.03 29.75 -19.28
C LYS A 112 -6.69 29.58 -19.97
N ILE A 113 -5.89 28.65 -19.47
CA ILE A 113 -4.60 28.29 -20.03
C ILE A 113 -4.70 26.85 -20.53
N TYR A 114 -4.53 26.67 -21.83
CA TYR A 114 -4.44 25.37 -22.48
C TYR A 114 -2.98 25.04 -22.78
N GLY A 115 -2.58 23.79 -22.59
CA GLY A 115 -1.27 23.30 -22.97
C GLY A 115 -1.14 21.82 -22.73
N GLU A 116 0.07 21.28 -22.81
CA GLU A 116 0.30 19.83 -22.69
C GLU A 116 1.23 19.43 -21.55
N THR A 117 1.00 18.22 -21.03
CA THR A 117 1.86 17.59 -20.01
C THR A 117 2.66 16.40 -20.57
N ASP A 118 2.33 15.94 -21.77
CA ASP A 118 3.01 14.83 -22.46
C ASP A 118 4.08 15.31 -23.45
N ILE A 119 5.35 15.01 -23.15
CA ILE A 119 6.54 15.34 -23.97
C ILE A 119 6.42 14.86 -25.42
N ARG A 120 5.57 13.87 -25.70
CA ARG A 120 5.36 13.34 -27.05
C ARG A 120 4.49 14.27 -27.89
N LYS A 121 3.57 15.00 -27.26
CA LYS A 121 2.57 15.83 -27.93
C LYS A 121 3.02 17.27 -28.15
N SER A 122 3.84 17.82 -27.26
CA SER A 122 4.29 19.21 -27.35
C SER A 122 5.81 19.36 -27.22
N GLY A 123 6.35 20.45 -27.78
CA GLY A 123 7.71 20.94 -27.57
C GLY A 123 7.86 21.75 -26.28
N ILE A 124 6.73 22.11 -25.67
CA ILE A 124 6.67 22.73 -24.35
C ILE A 124 5.76 21.94 -23.42
N ILE A 125 6.12 21.87 -22.15
CA ILE A 125 5.36 21.12 -21.16
C ILE A 125 5.02 21.99 -19.97
N LEU A 126 3.75 21.98 -19.57
CA LEU A 126 3.31 22.64 -18.35
C LEU A 126 3.79 21.84 -17.14
N HIS A 127 4.57 22.48 -16.26
CA HIS A 127 5.03 21.80 -15.05
C HIS A 127 3.94 21.77 -13.98
N TYR A 128 3.76 20.60 -13.37
CA TYR A 128 3.03 20.50 -12.11
C TYR A 128 3.77 21.28 -11.03
N PHE A 129 3.08 22.23 -10.39
CA PHE A 129 3.55 23.21 -9.41
C PHE A 129 4.26 22.67 -8.16
N SER A 130 4.76 21.43 -8.13
CA SER A 130 5.46 20.77 -7.04
C SER A 130 6.48 21.66 -6.33
N GLU A 131 7.40 22.27 -7.06
CA GLU A 131 8.41 23.20 -6.50
C GLU A 131 7.79 24.47 -5.89
N ILE A 132 6.71 24.97 -6.49
CA ILE A 132 5.97 26.17 -6.09
C ILE A 132 5.16 25.93 -4.82
N ILE A 133 4.49 24.78 -4.70
CA ILE A 133 3.67 24.42 -3.52
C ILE A 133 4.50 24.42 -2.24
N THR A 134 5.76 23.96 -2.33
CA THR A 134 6.66 23.90 -1.18
C THR A 134 7.05 25.28 -0.63
N LYS A 135 6.61 26.37 -1.28
CA LYS A 135 6.88 27.75 -0.91
C LYS A 135 5.75 28.41 -0.13
N PHE A 136 4.51 27.90 -0.21
CA PHE A 136 3.40 28.44 0.57
C PHE A 136 3.64 28.25 2.06
N LYS A 137 3.41 29.31 2.83
CA LYS A 137 3.67 29.34 4.27
C LYS A 137 2.40 29.19 5.08
N THR A 138 1.26 29.56 4.51
CA THR A 138 -0.05 29.48 5.18
C THR A 138 -1.04 28.67 4.35
N GLU A 139 -2.04 28.13 5.04
CA GLU A 139 -3.12 27.37 4.41
C GLU A 139 -3.99 28.27 3.51
N GLU A 140 -4.15 29.55 3.86
CA GLU A 140 -4.96 30.50 3.10
C GLU A 140 -4.34 30.82 1.74
N GLU A 141 -3.02 31.11 1.70
CA GLU A 141 -2.27 31.31 0.46
C GLU A 141 -2.41 30.11 -0.47
N PHE A 142 -2.26 28.91 0.11
CA PHE A 142 -2.38 27.67 -0.61
C PHE A 142 -3.78 27.47 -1.20
N LYS A 143 -4.85 27.66 -0.40
CA LYS A 143 -6.24 27.54 -0.89
C LYS A 143 -6.54 28.53 -2.02
N LYS A 144 -6.11 29.78 -1.89
CA LYS A 144 -6.25 30.81 -2.95
C LYS A 144 -5.56 30.38 -4.24
N PHE A 145 -4.35 29.85 -4.16
CA PHE A 145 -3.63 29.33 -5.32
C PHE A 145 -4.35 28.14 -5.96
N MET A 146 -4.82 27.19 -5.16
CA MET A 146 -5.52 26.00 -5.66
C MET A 146 -6.79 26.35 -6.43
N GLN A 147 -7.58 27.32 -5.93
CA GLN A 147 -8.76 27.82 -6.63
C GLN A 147 -8.40 28.45 -7.99
N ALA A 148 -7.33 29.24 -8.04
CA ALA A 148 -6.89 29.88 -9.27
C ALA A 148 -6.39 28.85 -10.31
N VAL A 149 -5.68 27.80 -9.87
CA VAL A 149 -5.27 26.71 -10.76
C VAL A 149 -6.47 25.94 -11.27
N GLU A 150 -7.40 25.57 -10.39
CA GLU A 150 -8.62 24.88 -10.79
C GLU A 150 -9.36 25.64 -11.88
N PHE A 151 -9.53 26.96 -11.71
CA PHE A 151 -10.12 27.79 -12.74
C PHE A 151 -9.30 27.80 -14.03
N SER A 152 -8.00 28.08 -13.96
CA SER A 152 -7.20 28.37 -15.16
C SER A 152 -6.98 27.13 -16.04
N PHE A 153 -6.89 25.94 -15.45
CA PHE A 153 -6.52 24.73 -16.18
C PHE A 153 -7.68 23.73 -16.37
N SER A 154 -8.90 24.03 -15.89
CA SER A 154 -10.05 23.10 -15.92
C SER A 154 -10.41 22.54 -17.31
N GLU A 155 -10.04 23.25 -18.38
CA GLU A 155 -10.39 22.89 -19.77
C GLU A 155 -9.35 21.97 -20.45
N ASN A 156 -8.25 21.67 -19.76
CA ASN A 156 -7.26 20.72 -20.27
C ASN A 156 -7.72 19.29 -20.00
N GLU A 157 -7.60 18.40 -21.00
CA GLU A 157 -7.96 16.98 -20.85
C GLU A 157 -7.15 16.26 -19.76
N TRP A 158 -5.89 16.67 -19.54
CA TRP A 158 -5.02 16.09 -18.53
C TRP A 158 -5.31 16.63 -17.11
N PHE A 159 -6.10 17.69 -16.97
CA PHE A 159 -6.35 18.30 -15.66
C PHE A 159 -7.42 17.54 -14.88
N ASN A 160 -7.03 17.05 -13.70
CA ASN A 160 -7.94 16.40 -12.76
C ASN A 160 -7.81 17.05 -11.39
N LYS A 161 -8.86 17.76 -10.95
CA LYS A 161 -8.91 18.48 -9.68
C LYS A 161 -8.49 17.61 -8.49
N ASN A 162 -9.05 16.41 -8.37
CA ASN A 162 -8.79 15.54 -7.21
C ASN A 162 -7.33 15.07 -7.17
N ASN A 163 -6.77 14.66 -8.31
CA ASN A 163 -5.36 14.28 -8.42
C ASN A 163 -4.43 15.45 -8.13
N PHE A 164 -4.81 16.63 -8.62
CA PHE A 164 -4.10 17.87 -8.38
C PHE A 164 -4.07 18.18 -6.87
N ILE A 165 -5.23 18.34 -6.23
CA ILE A 165 -5.33 18.60 -4.78
C ILE A 165 -4.57 17.55 -3.97
N LEU A 166 -4.75 16.26 -4.28
CA LEU A 166 -4.06 15.16 -3.59
C LEU A 166 -2.53 15.25 -3.67
N ASN A 167 -1.98 15.53 -4.86
CA ASN A 167 -0.54 15.68 -5.02
C ASN A 167 -0.01 16.89 -4.23
N HIS A 168 -0.82 17.93 -4.09
CA HIS A 168 -0.41 19.18 -3.48
C HIS A 168 -0.50 19.11 -1.95
N TYR A 169 -1.57 18.55 -1.40
CA TYR A 169 -1.75 18.32 0.04
C TYR A 169 -0.62 17.46 0.64
N ARG A 170 -0.03 16.55 -0.14
CA ARG A 170 1.14 15.75 0.30
C ARG A 170 2.40 16.60 0.53
N ASN A 171 2.54 17.70 -0.21
CA ASN A 171 3.80 18.44 -0.34
C ASN A 171 3.83 19.78 0.42
N VAL A 172 2.70 20.26 0.94
CA VAL A 172 2.68 21.49 1.76
C VAL A 172 3.54 21.36 3.01
N LYS A 173 4.13 22.46 3.48
CA LYS A 173 5.05 22.44 4.63
C LYS A 173 4.40 22.87 5.94
N PHE A 174 3.31 23.62 5.86
CA PHE A 174 2.60 24.16 7.01
C PHE A 174 1.72 23.12 7.74
N TRP A 175 1.41 21.99 7.09
CA TRP A 175 0.79 20.85 7.75
C TRP A 175 1.84 19.81 8.19
N SER A 176 1.70 19.35 9.43
CA SER A 176 2.34 18.14 9.91
C SER A 176 1.89 16.92 9.09
N LYS A 177 2.62 15.82 9.25
CA LYS A 177 2.28 14.57 8.56
C LYS A 177 0.87 14.07 8.89
N LYS A 178 0.41 14.28 10.12
CA LYS A 178 -0.94 13.89 10.56
C LYS A 178 -1.99 14.76 9.87
N GLU A 179 -1.82 16.08 9.94
CA GLU A 179 -2.76 17.04 9.32
C GLU A 179 -2.91 16.84 7.81
N LYS A 180 -1.84 16.49 7.10
CA LYS A 180 -1.93 16.16 5.67
C LYS A 180 -2.88 15.00 5.40
N ILE A 181 -2.86 13.99 6.26
CA ILE A 181 -3.67 12.78 6.10
C ILE A 181 -5.13 13.10 6.41
N ASP A 182 -5.36 13.78 7.54
CA ASP A 182 -6.70 14.17 7.99
C ASP A 182 -7.40 15.04 6.92
N ASN A 183 -6.69 16.01 6.34
CA ASN A 183 -7.23 16.85 5.27
C ASN A 183 -7.47 16.09 3.95
N ILE A 184 -6.61 15.12 3.59
CA ILE A 184 -6.82 14.29 2.39
C ILE A 184 -8.08 13.42 2.53
N LEU A 185 -8.34 12.90 3.73
CA LEU A 185 -9.50 12.06 4.02
C LEU A 185 -10.79 12.89 4.12
N ALA A 186 -10.73 14.05 4.79
CA ALA A 186 -11.88 14.94 4.96
C ALA A 186 -12.45 15.43 3.61
N GLU A 187 -11.57 15.73 2.65
CA GLU A 187 -11.95 16.15 1.29
C GLU A 187 -12.40 14.98 0.39
N GLY A 188 -12.44 13.75 0.90
CA GLY A 188 -12.81 12.56 0.12
C GLY A 188 -11.87 12.24 -1.06
N LEU A 189 -10.73 12.93 -1.14
CA LEU A 189 -9.73 12.79 -2.22
C LEU A 189 -9.17 11.38 -2.27
N VAL A 190 -9.16 10.73 -1.12
CA VAL A 190 -8.80 9.32 -0.95
C VAL A 190 -9.73 8.76 0.12
N SER A 191 -10.46 7.69 -0.17
CA SER A 191 -11.21 7.00 0.89
C SER A 191 -10.25 6.41 1.92
N PRO A 192 -10.64 6.24 3.20
CA PRO A 192 -9.86 5.49 4.18
C PRO A 192 -9.32 4.19 3.60
N ARG A 193 -10.14 3.45 2.83
CA ARG A 193 -9.71 2.30 2.03
C ARG A 193 -8.63 2.60 0.99
N LYS A 194 -8.80 3.61 0.12
CA LYS A 194 -7.78 3.98 -0.89
C LYS A 194 -6.51 4.52 -0.24
N TYR A 195 -6.57 5.07 0.98
CA TYR A 195 -5.42 5.60 1.71
C TYR A 195 -4.67 4.47 2.40
N LEU A 196 -5.38 3.52 2.99
CA LEU A 196 -4.85 2.26 3.48
C LEU A 196 -4.20 1.47 2.34
N THR A 197 -4.88 1.36 1.20
CA THR A 197 -4.35 0.84 -0.05
C THR A 197 -3.11 1.64 -0.45
N TYR A 198 -3.14 2.95 -0.51
CA TYR A 198 -1.98 3.78 -0.87
C TYR A 198 -0.80 3.65 0.12
N VAL A 199 -1.05 3.52 1.42
CA VAL A 199 -0.01 3.30 2.45
C VAL A 199 0.62 1.93 2.27
N LEU A 200 -0.21 0.91 2.02
CA LEU A 200 0.22 -0.44 1.77
C LEU A 200 0.85 -0.62 0.37
N PHE A 201 0.53 0.23 -0.62
CA PHE A 201 0.94 0.11 -2.04
C PHE A 201 1.96 1.15 -2.52
N LYS A 202 2.15 2.30 -1.85
CA LYS A 202 2.90 3.45 -2.39
C LYS A 202 4.13 3.85 -1.57
N LYS A 203 4.32 3.32 -0.35
CA LYS A 203 5.61 3.42 0.38
C LYS A 203 6.38 2.11 0.38
N GLU A 204 5.66 1.01 0.49
CA GLU A 204 6.12 -0.30 0.08
C GLU A 204 5.16 -0.67 -1.06
N ASN A 205 5.64 -1.31 -2.10
CA ASN A 205 4.86 -1.63 -3.28
C ASN A 205 4.13 -2.99 -3.04
N LEU A 206 2.81 -3.00 -2.78
CA LEU A 206 2.00 -4.23 -2.50
C LEU A 206 1.76 -5.11 -3.72
N LYS A 207 2.14 -4.64 -4.90
CA LYS A 207 2.30 -5.45 -6.11
C LYS A 207 3.73 -5.88 -6.37
N THR A 208 4.63 -5.64 -5.42
CA THR A 208 5.93 -6.33 -5.46
C THR A 208 5.75 -7.62 -4.70
N GLU A 209 6.33 -8.68 -5.25
CA GLU A 209 6.70 -9.90 -4.54
C GLU A 209 7.03 -9.64 -3.07
N LYS A 210 7.75 -8.56 -2.72
CA LYS A 210 8.20 -8.23 -1.35
C LYS A 210 7.12 -8.06 -0.28
N ILE A 211 5.99 -7.39 -0.52
CA ILE A 211 4.98 -7.24 0.55
C ILE A 211 4.13 -8.47 0.67
N ILE A 212 3.85 -9.12 -0.45
CA ILE A 212 3.17 -10.42 -0.48
C ILE A 212 4.05 -11.44 0.21
N HIS A 213 5.33 -11.46 -0.09
CA HIS A 213 6.36 -12.20 0.62
C HIS A 213 6.48 -11.79 2.09
N SER A 214 6.15 -10.55 2.49
CA SER A 214 6.15 -10.09 3.89
C SER A 214 4.89 -10.47 4.67
N LEU A 215 3.72 -10.43 4.03
CA LEU A 215 2.41 -10.86 4.52
C LEU A 215 2.33 -12.40 4.58
N LEU A 216 2.84 -13.09 3.55
CA LEU A 216 3.04 -14.52 3.57
C LEU A 216 4.17 -14.91 4.52
N ARG A 217 5.21 -14.06 4.74
CA ARG A 217 6.29 -14.32 5.73
C ARG A 217 5.77 -14.50 7.13
N SER A 218 4.70 -13.78 7.49
CA SER A 218 4.07 -13.87 8.80
C SER A 218 3.08 -15.04 8.93
N LEU A 219 2.69 -15.66 7.81
CA LEU A 219 1.98 -16.93 7.82
C LEU A 219 2.91 -18.08 8.22
N SER A 220 2.31 -19.14 8.75
CA SER A 220 3.06 -20.32 9.17
C SER A 220 3.81 -20.95 7.98
N PHE A 221 4.92 -21.63 8.23
CA PHE A 221 5.69 -22.30 7.17
C PHE A 221 4.82 -23.25 6.33
N GLY A 222 3.88 -23.95 6.98
CA GLY A 222 2.91 -24.82 6.30
C GLY A 222 1.93 -24.08 5.38
N THR A 223 1.64 -22.80 5.67
CA THR A 223 0.77 -21.95 4.84
C THR A 223 1.52 -21.45 3.60
N LYS A 224 2.81 -21.10 3.73
CA LYS A 224 3.69 -20.70 2.61
C LYS A 224 3.92 -21.81 1.59
N ALA A 225 3.86 -23.06 2.03
CA ALA A 225 4.02 -24.24 1.18
C ALA A 225 2.79 -24.53 0.31
N VAL A 226 1.63 -23.95 0.63
CA VAL A 226 0.35 -24.24 -0.04
C VAL A 226 -0.19 -23.05 -0.84
N ILE A 227 0.14 -21.82 -0.43
CA ILE A 227 -0.32 -20.59 -1.08
C ILE A 227 0.88 -19.94 -1.77
N SER A 228 0.86 -19.90 -3.11
CA SER A 228 1.83 -19.11 -3.87
C SER A 228 1.53 -17.61 -3.77
N ASN A 229 2.54 -16.77 -4.05
CA ASN A 229 2.36 -15.32 -4.15
C ASN A 229 1.22 -14.94 -5.12
N ASP A 230 1.10 -15.67 -6.23
CA ASP A 230 0.15 -15.38 -7.31
C ASP A 230 -1.30 -15.76 -6.95
N GLU A 231 -1.49 -16.80 -6.14
CA GLU A 231 -2.83 -17.23 -5.70
C GLU A 231 -3.38 -16.29 -4.62
N PHE A 232 -2.52 -15.85 -3.70
CA PHE A 232 -2.89 -14.83 -2.73
C PHE A 232 -3.25 -13.51 -3.44
N LEU A 233 -2.51 -13.15 -4.50
CA LEU A 233 -2.86 -12.02 -5.36
C LEU A 233 -4.20 -12.20 -6.05
N THR A 234 -4.44 -13.37 -6.60
CA THR A 234 -5.68 -13.69 -7.32
C THR A 234 -6.88 -13.56 -6.39
N PHE A 235 -6.79 -14.11 -5.17
CA PHE A 235 -7.81 -13.95 -4.14
C PHE A 235 -8.04 -12.48 -3.76
N LEU A 236 -6.97 -11.73 -3.45
CA LEU A 236 -7.13 -10.31 -3.08
C LEU A 236 -7.70 -9.46 -4.22
N ASN A 237 -7.45 -9.83 -5.47
CA ASN A 237 -8.03 -9.16 -6.64
C ASN A 237 -9.52 -9.52 -6.87
N GLN A 238 -10.01 -10.61 -6.28
CA GLN A 238 -11.42 -10.99 -6.30
C GLN A 238 -12.24 -10.25 -5.23
N LEU A 239 -11.59 -9.74 -4.17
CA LEU A 239 -12.27 -9.04 -3.09
C LEU A 239 -12.62 -7.59 -3.44
N ASN A 240 -13.83 -7.20 -3.09
CA ASN A 240 -14.35 -5.85 -3.22
C ASN A 240 -13.92 -4.95 -2.04
N LEU A 241 -14.52 -3.75 -1.98
CA LEU A 241 -14.21 -2.78 -0.95
C LEU A 241 -14.32 -3.28 0.49
N GLU A 242 -15.50 -3.72 0.81
CA GLU A 242 -15.93 -4.08 2.15
C GLU A 242 -15.25 -5.37 2.60
N GLU A 243 -15.10 -6.33 1.68
CA GLU A 243 -14.49 -7.63 1.97
C GLU A 243 -13.01 -7.53 2.40
N ILE A 244 -12.25 -6.60 1.81
CA ILE A 244 -10.86 -6.35 2.24
C ILE A 244 -10.83 -5.71 3.65
N GLU A 245 -11.76 -4.81 3.95
CA GLU A 245 -11.82 -4.17 5.27
C GLU A 245 -12.21 -5.17 6.36
N GLU A 246 -13.14 -6.06 6.04
CA GLU A 246 -13.53 -7.19 6.89
C GLU A 246 -12.37 -8.16 7.10
N PHE A 247 -11.67 -8.54 6.02
CA PHE A 247 -10.53 -9.47 6.08
C PHE A 247 -9.42 -8.96 7.02
N PHE A 248 -9.08 -7.67 6.96
CA PHE A 248 -8.08 -7.07 7.83
C PHE A 248 -8.63 -6.57 9.18
N CYS A 249 -9.90 -6.85 9.50
CA CYS A 249 -10.56 -6.45 10.75
C CYS A 249 -10.51 -4.94 11.00
N LEU A 250 -10.59 -4.12 9.96
CA LEU A 250 -10.42 -2.67 10.06
C LEU A 250 -11.59 -1.99 10.76
N ASP A 251 -12.81 -2.51 10.58
CA ASP A 251 -13.99 -2.04 11.32
C ASP A 251 -13.86 -2.29 12.82
N TYR A 252 -13.27 -3.43 13.21
CA TYR A 252 -13.03 -3.73 14.61
C TYR A 252 -12.06 -2.72 15.23
N LEU A 253 -10.97 -2.38 14.52
CA LEU A 253 -10.06 -1.32 14.94
C LEU A 253 -10.76 0.04 15.01
N ARG A 254 -11.62 0.35 14.04
CA ARG A 254 -12.38 1.60 13.99
C ARG A 254 -13.24 1.83 15.22
N SER A 255 -13.88 0.77 15.71
CA SER A 255 -14.80 0.88 16.85
C SER A 255 -14.12 0.74 18.22
N HIS A 256 -12.91 0.17 18.29
CA HIS A 256 -12.31 -0.23 19.58
C HIS A 256 -10.89 0.30 19.81
N ALA A 257 -10.22 0.83 18.78
CA ALA A 257 -8.91 1.46 18.89
C ALA A 257 -9.00 2.98 18.71
N ARG A 258 -8.05 3.71 19.30
CA ARG A 258 -7.89 5.15 19.10
C ARG A 258 -7.26 5.40 17.73
N VAL A 259 -8.06 5.31 16.67
CA VAL A 259 -7.60 5.38 15.26
C VAL A 259 -6.89 6.70 14.95
N ASP A 260 -7.27 7.78 15.62
CA ASP A 260 -6.62 9.09 15.58
C ASP A 260 -5.15 9.09 16.07
N LYS A 261 -4.75 8.02 16.77
CA LYS A 261 -3.38 7.76 17.24
C LYS A 261 -2.65 6.69 16.43
N ILE A 262 -3.33 6.04 15.49
CA ILE A 262 -2.73 5.02 14.63
C ILE A 262 -2.01 5.71 13.47
N SER A 263 -0.69 5.81 13.59
CA SER A 263 0.14 6.21 12.44
C SER A 263 0.21 5.10 11.38
N TYR A 264 0.41 5.46 10.13
CA TYR A 264 0.47 4.50 9.01
C TYR A 264 1.62 3.47 9.12
N THR A 265 2.74 3.80 9.78
CA THR A 265 3.83 2.85 10.06
C THR A 265 3.43 1.82 11.11
N LEU A 266 2.67 2.28 12.09
CA LEU A 266 2.17 1.47 13.19
C LEU A 266 1.06 0.52 12.74
N LEU A 267 0.23 0.95 11.78
CA LEU A 267 -0.79 0.08 11.18
C LEU A 267 -0.16 -1.11 10.43
N GLY A 268 0.94 -0.91 9.70
CA GLY A 268 1.67 -2.01 9.04
C GLY A 268 2.23 -3.03 10.05
N ASP A 269 2.79 -2.55 11.16
CA ASP A 269 3.26 -3.41 12.25
C ASP A 269 2.10 -4.14 12.97
N MET A 270 0.95 -3.46 13.16
CA MET A 270 -0.27 -4.03 13.77
C MET A 270 -0.91 -5.13 12.92
N LEU A 271 -0.80 -5.08 11.59
CA LEU A 271 -1.32 -6.13 10.69
C LEU A 271 -0.42 -7.38 10.64
N VAL A 272 0.59 -7.47 11.52
CA VAL A 272 1.58 -8.56 11.58
C VAL A 272 2.33 -8.70 10.24
N ILE A 273 2.71 -7.58 9.61
CA ILE A 273 3.62 -7.57 8.46
C ILE A 273 5.04 -7.71 9.04
N ASN A 274 5.56 -8.94 9.12
CA ASN A 274 6.84 -9.19 9.76
C ASN A 274 8.01 -8.67 8.89
N SER A 275 8.49 -7.47 9.19
CA SER A 275 9.67 -6.84 8.57
C SER A 275 11.01 -7.42 9.05
N GLY A 276 11.00 -8.45 9.92
CA GLY A 276 12.21 -9.05 10.47
C GLY A 276 12.80 -8.30 11.67
N PHE A 277 12.09 -7.31 12.22
CA PHE A 277 12.50 -6.60 13.44
C PHE A 277 11.44 -6.79 14.54
N THR A 278 11.77 -7.54 15.60
CA THR A 278 11.07 -7.42 16.88
C THR A 278 11.50 -6.11 17.53
N ARG A 279 10.80 -5.01 17.23
CA ARG A 279 10.97 -3.79 18.03
C ARG A 279 10.22 -3.97 19.35
N GLN A 280 10.91 -3.82 20.48
CA GLN A 280 10.27 -3.74 21.80
C GLN A 280 9.48 -2.42 21.88
N TYR A 281 8.18 -2.45 21.56
CA TYR A 281 7.29 -1.29 21.63
C TYR A 281 6.33 -1.36 22.84
N ILE A 282 6.86 -1.77 23.99
CA ILE A 282 6.10 -2.03 25.23
C ILE A 282 5.32 -0.79 25.72
N ASP A 283 5.81 0.43 25.45
CA ASP A 283 5.19 1.68 25.93
C ASP A 283 4.09 2.26 25.04
N TRP A 284 3.99 1.84 23.77
CA TRP A 284 3.11 2.48 22.78
C TRP A 284 1.80 1.72 22.56
N ASP A 285 1.82 0.39 22.72
CA ASP A 285 0.65 -0.50 22.67
C ASP A 285 -0.46 -0.05 23.63
N LYS A 286 -0.09 0.45 24.81
CA LYS A 286 -1.01 0.93 25.86
C LYS A 286 -1.77 2.21 25.49
N LYS A 287 -1.38 2.91 24.40
CA LYS A 287 -2.00 4.18 23.97
C LYS A 287 -2.97 4.02 22.79
N ILE A 288 -2.90 2.91 22.07
CA ILE A 288 -3.64 2.66 20.81
C ILE A 288 -4.90 1.87 21.10
N TYR A 289 -4.76 0.77 21.85
CA TYR A 289 -5.88 -0.03 22.28
C TYR A 289 -6.45 0.56 23.57
N SER A 290 -7.77 0.57 23.68
CA SER A 290 -8.45 0.94 24.92
C SER A 290 -8.15 -0.04 26.06
N SER A 291 -7.82 -1.30 25.73
CA SER A 291 -7.35 -2.33 26.66
C SER A 291 -6.49 -3.40 25.96
N ASP A 292 -5.70 -4.16 26.74
CA ASP A 292 -4.98 -5.35 26.25
C ASP A 292 -5.91 -6.43 25.67
N GLU A 293 -7.18 -6.40 26.07
CA GLU A 293 -8.21 -7.33 25.60
C GLU A 293 -8.64 -7.00 24.16
N VAL A 294 -8.84 -5.72 23.82
CA VAL A 294 -9.11 -5.29 22.44
C VAL A 294 -7.97 -5.70 21.52
N LYS A 295 -6.71 -5.54 21.98
CA LYS A 295 -5.53 -5.99 21.25
C LYS A 295 -5.59 -7.50 20.97
N LYS A 296 -5.85 -8.31 21.99
CA LYS A 296 -5.96 -9.78 21.86
C LYS A 296 -7.08 -10.19 20.90
N ILE A 297 -8.24 -9.55 20.99
CA ILE A 297 -9.40 -9.85 20.11
C ILE A 297 -9.07 -9.49 18.66
N PHE A 298 -8.47 -8.33 18.41
CA PHE A 298 -8.05 -7.93 17.06
C PHE A 298 -7.09 -8.96 16.43
N TYR A 299 -6.00 -9.31 17.13
CA TYR A 299 -5.04 -10.29 16.62
C TYR A 299 -5.65 -11.69 16.45
N SER A 300 -6.60 -12.06 17.31
CA SER A 300 -7.34 -13.32 17.20
C SER A 300 -8.20 -13.37 15.95
N ARG A 301 -9.00 -12.31 15.68
CA ARG A 301 -9.86 -12.20 14.49
C ARG A 301 -9.02 -12.20 13.21
N LEU A 302 -7.96 -11.40 13.18
CA LEU A 302 -7.05 -11.32 12.04
C LEU A 302 -6.42 -12.69 11.74
N LYS A 303 -5.94 -13.40 12.78
CA LYS A 303 -5.38 -14.76 12.66
C LYS A 303 -6.41 -15.77 12.13
N ASN A 304 -7.68 -15.63 12.50
CA ASN A 304 -8.75 -16.50 12.01
C ASN A 304 -9.09 -16.23 10.54
N ASN A 305 -9.11 -14.97 10.11
CA ASN A 305 -9.35 -14.62 8.70
C ASN A 305 -8.27 -15.19 7.78
N TYR A 306 -6.99 -15.07 8.18
CA TYR A 306 -5.90 -15.75 7.48
C TYR A 306 -6.05 -17.26 7.45
N ARG A 307 -6.65 -17.85 8.49
CA ARG A 307 -6.89 -19.30 8.55
C ARG A 307 -8.01 -19.74 7.61
N SER A 308 -9.10 -18.99 7.53
CA SER A 308 -10.19 -19.24 6.61
C SER A 308 -9.73 -19.17 5.15
N LEU A 309 -8.89 -18.18 4.83
CA LEU A 309 -8.26 -18.08 3.51
C LEU A 309 -7.34 -19.27 3.22
N GLU A 310 -6.52 -19.67 4.18
CA GLU A 310 -5.67 -20.86 4.04
C GLU A 310 -6.51 -22.11 3.73
N ASN A 311 -7.61 -22.33 4.45
CA ASN A 311 -8.49 -23.48 4.24
C ASN A 311 -9.21 -23.43 2.88
N HIS A 312 -9.64 -22.25 2.44
CA HIS A 312 -10.27 -22.06 1.13
C HIS A 312 -9.33 -22.46 -0.03
N ILE A 313 -8.11 -21.92 -0.04
CA ILE A 313 -7.10 -22.25 -1.08
C ILE A 313 -6.68 -23.72 -0.99
N ARG A 314 -6.66 -24.30 0.21
CA ARG A 314 -6.40 -25.74 0.39
C ARG A 314 -7.49 -26.59 -0.24
N GLN A 315 -8.77 -26.26 -0.03
CA GLN A 315 -9.89 -26.98 -0.62
C GLN A 315 -9.89 -26.91 -2.15
N GLU A 316 -9.66 -25.74 -2.74
CA GLU A 316 -9.58 -25.57 -4.20
C GLU A 316 -8.51 -26.48 -4.84
N LYS A 317 -7.44 -26.76 -4.11
CA LYS A 317 -6.34 -27.61 -4.54
C LYS A 317 -6.46 -29.08 -4.10
N GLY A 318 -7.57 -29.46 -3.47
CA GLY A 318 -7.77 -30.82 -2.94
C GLY A 318 -6.92 -31.16 -1.72
N PHE A 319 -6.33 -30.16 -1.06
CA PHE A 319 -5.65 -30.30 0.22
C PHE A 319 -6.63 -30.19 1.39
N LYS A 320 -6.21 -30.70 2.55
CA LYS A 320 -7.06 -30.79 3.74
C LYS A 320 -6.72 -29.67 4.72
N GLU A 321 -7.72 -29.16 5.44
CA GLU A 321 -7.67 -27.95 6.29
C GLU A 321 -6.66 -28.04 7.46
N VAL A 322 -6.22 -26.89 8.03
CA VAL A 322 -5.17 -26.87 9.09
C VAL A 322 -5.50 -26.04 10.33
N GLY A 323 -5.01 -26.50 11.50
CA GLY A 323 -4.65 -25.65 12.65
C GLY A 323 -4.58 -26.39 14.00
N SER A 324 -3.43 -26.94 14.44
CA SER A 324 -3.40 -27.91 15.57
C SER A 324 -4.06 -27.44 16.87
N TYR A 325 -3.68 -26.33 17.51
CA TYR A 325 -4.27 -25.95 18.81
C TYR A 325 -5.75 -25.48 18.72
N VAL A 326 -6.16 -24.94 17.58
CA VAL A 326 -7.56 -24.57 17.33
C VAL A 326 -8.38 -25.81 17.02
N MET A 327 -7.80 -26.76 16.28
CA MET A 327 -8.41 -28.05 15.99
C MET A 327 -8.45 -28.95 17.24
N GLU A 328 -7.45 -28.90 18.13
CA GLU A 328 -7.45 -29.57 19.43
C GLU A 328 -8.58 -29.01 20.31
N LYS A 329 -8.75 -27.68 20.36
CA LYS A 329 -9.89 -27.05 21.06
C LYS A 329 -11.23 -27.32 20.41
N HIS A 330 -11.29 -27.32 19.08
CA HIS A 330 -12.51 -27.60 18.32
C HIS A 330 -12.91 -29.06 18.49
N LEU A 331 -11.96 -29.99 18.38
CA LEU A 331 -12.11 -31.40 18.67
C LEU A 331 -12.61 -31.61 20.11
N LEU A 332 -11.99 -30.97 21.10
CA LEU A 332 -12.44 -31.01 22.48
C LEU A 332 -13.91 -30.59 22.60
N GLN A 333 -14.29 -29.44 22.03
CA GLN A 333 -15.67 -28.94 22.08
C GLN A 333 -16.66 -29.91 21.43
N LEU A 334 -16.31 -30.49 20.27
CA LEU A 334 -17.15 -31.45 19.58
C LEU A 334 -17.28 -32.76 20.37
N VAL A 335 -16.21 -33.26 20.97
CA VAL A 335 -16.23 -34.46 21.82
C VAL A 335 -17.09 -34.23 23.07
N MET A 336 -16.92 -33.09 23.75
CA MET A 336 -17.75 -32.73 24.91
C MET A 336 -19.25 -32.64 24.56
N LYS A 337 -19.57 -32.18 23.35
CA LYS A 337 -20.95 -32.10 22.86
C LYS A 337 -21.55 -33.48 22.59
N GLU A 338 -20.77 -34.39 22.00
CA GLU A 338 -21.22 -35.76 21.68
C GLU A 338 -21.29 -36.67 22.91
N PHE A 339 -20.48 -36.39 23.93
CA PHE A 339 -20.41 -37.16 25.18
C PHE A 339 -20.64 -36.28 26.43
N PRO A 340 -21.83 -35.69 26.60
CA PRO A 340 -22.09 -34.72 27.66
C PRO A 340 -22.08 -35.31 29.08
N ASN A 341 -22.26 -36.64 29.20
CA ASN A 341 -22.25 -37.37 30.47
C ASN A 341 -20.90 -38.00 30.82
N TYR A 342 -19.87 -37.77 29.99
CA TYR A 342 -18.54 -38.32 30.17
C TYR A 342 -17.55 -37.26 30.64
N THR A 343 -16.52 -37.70 31.35
CA THR A 343 -15.43 -36.87 31.82
C THR A 343 -14.41 -36.71 30.71
N VAL A 344 -14.51 -35.59 30.00
CA VAL A 344 -13.61 -35.24 28.88
C VAL A 344 -12.53 -34.26 29.36
N ILE A 345 -11.27 -34.69 29.28
CA ILE A 345 -10.11 -33.95 29.78
C ILE A 345 -9.25 -33.50 28.59
N SER A 346 -8.93 -32.21 28.56
CA SER A 346 -7.97 -31.66 27.61
C SER A 346 -6.54 -31.77 28.14
N GLN A 347 -5.58 -32.03 27.25
CA GLN A 347 -4.14 -32.03 27.59
C GLN A 347 -3.80 -33.01 28.72
N HIS A 348 -4.49 -34.15 28.80
CA HIS A 348 -4.33 -35.12 29.86
C HIS A 348 -2.90 -35.69 29.86
N SER A 349 -2.16 -35.50 30.96
CA SER A 349 -0.75 -35.87 31.09
C SER A 349 -0.53 -36.76 32.31
N PRO A 350 -0.97 -38.02 32.28
CA PRO A 350 -0.83 -38.90 33.42
C PRO A 350 0.66 -39.18 33.71
N LYS A 351 1.00 -39.40 34.98
CA LYS A 351 2.41 -39.53 35.43
C LYS A 351 3.18 -40.61 34.64
N TRP A 352 2.52 -41.71 34.28
CA TRP A 352 3.13 -42.80 33.51
C TRP A 352 3.48 -42.43 32.06
N LEU A 353 2.91 -41.34 31.53
CA LEU A 353 3.19 -40.85 30.17
C LEU A 353 4.51 -40.07 30.09
N LYS A 354 5.14 -39.77 31.25
CA LYS A 354 6.47 -39.17 31.40
C LYS A 354 6.64 -37.86 30.62
N GLY A 355 5.77 -36.90 30.89
CA GLY A 355 5.86 -35.52 30.36
C GLY A 355 5.29 -35.31 28.96
N GLN A 356 4.73 -36.35 28.32
CA GLN A 356 3.85 -36.17 27.16
C GLN A 356 2.39 -36.05 27.61
N ARG A 357 1.52 -35.62 26.69
CA ARG A 357 0.10 -35.38 26.93
C ARG A 357 -0.75 -35.92 25.77
N PHE A 358 -2.01 -36.24 26.07
CA PHE A 358 -3.07 -36.45 25.09
C PHE A 358 -3.82 -35.16 24.81
N ASP A 359 -4.20 -34.90 23.57
CA ASP A 359 -4.97 -33.69 23.22
C ASP A 359 -6.35 -33.70 23.89
N VAL A 360 -7.09 -34.82 23.74
CA VAL A 360 -8.38 -35.09 24.38
C VAL A 360 -8.38 -36.50 24.97
N PHE A 361 -8.88 -36.66 26.19
CA PHE A 361 -9.01 -37.94 26.87
C PHE A 361 -10.43 -38.10 27.44
N ILE A 362 -11.05 -39.25 27.26
CA ILE A 362 -12.38 -39.59 27.80
C ILE A 362 -12.15 -40.68 28.85
N GLU A 363 -12.37 -40.35 30.13
CA GLU A 363 -11.99 -41.23 31.25
C GLU A 363 -12.75 -42.54 31.24
N GLU A 364 -14.07 -42.50 31.07
CA GLU A 364 -14.93 -43.68 31.18
C GLU A 364 -14.72 -44.68 30.04
N LEU A 365 -14.30 -44.19 28.86
CA LEU A 365 -13.95 -45.05 27.72
C LEU A 365 -12.47 -45.49 27.76
N ASN A 366 -11.66 -44.87 28.61
CA ASN A 366 -10.20 -44.98 28.61
C ASN A 366 -9.60 -44.75 27.20
N VAL A 367 -10.11 -43.71 26.52
CA VAL A 367 -9.76 -43.38 25.13
C VAL A 367 -9.09 -42.02 25.05
N ALA A 368 -7.99 -41.94 24.30
CA ALA A 368 -7.37 -40.70 23.87
C ALA A 368 -7.69 -40.41 22.39
N ILE A 369 -7.90 -39.14 22.06
CA ILE A 369 -8.06 -38.65 20.70
C ILE A 369 -6.99 -37.58 20.45
N GLU A 370 -6.22 -37.75 19.38
CA GLU A 370 -5.09 -36.88 19.01
C GLU A 370 -5.36 -36.24 17.64
N TYR A 371 -5.04 -34.96 17.49
CA TYR A 371 -5.04 -34.30 16.20
C TYR A 371 -3.60 -34.12 15.70
N ASN A 372 -3.19 -34.98 14.76
CA ASN A 372 -1.82 -34.99 14.28
C ASN A 372 -1.61 -33.91 13.21
N GLY A 373 -0.89 -32.85 13.59
CA GLY A 373 -0.44 -31.80 12.68
C GLY A 373 0.55 -32.28 11.60
N ILE A 374 0.92 -31.37 10.69
CA ILE A 374 1.84 -31.66 9.59
C ILE A 374 3.23 -32.15 10.05
N GLN A 375 3.67 -31.75 11.24
CA GLN A 375 4.96 -32.14 11.83
C GLN A 375 5.08 -33.66 12.09
N HIS A 376 3.97 -34.40 12.15
CA HIS A 376 3.98 -35.86 12.32
C HIS A 376 4.31 -36.60 11.00
N PHE A 377 4.17 -35.93 9.87
CA PHE A 377 4.22 -36.55 8.53
C PHE A 377 5.32 -36.01 7.65
N LYS A 378 5.73 -34.76 7.86
CA LYS A 378 6.71 -34.08 7.01
C LYS A 378 7.76 -33.38 7.85
N SER A 379 8.98 -33.46 7.32
CA SER A 379 10.12 -32.70 7.80
C SER A 379 9.86 -31.22 7.56
N ILE A 380 9.99 -30.44 8.62
CA ILE A 380 9.80 -29.00 8.61
C ILE A 380 10.93 -28.40 9.44
N ASP A 381 11.74 -27.55 8.83
CA ASP A 381 12.93 -26.95 9.46
C ASP A 381 12.61 -26.24 10.77
N PHE A 382 11.44 -25.58 10.85
CA PHE A 382 10.95 -24.93 12.08
C PHE A 382 10.78 -25.90 13.27
N PHE A 383 10.52 -27.19 13.00
CA PHE A 383 10.39 -28.24 14.00
C PHE A 383 11.63 -29.13 14.10
N GLY A 384 12.76 -28.70 13.53
CA GLY A 384 14.04 -29.44 13.55
C GLY A 384 14.35 -30.25 12.30
N GLY A 385 13.65 -30.00 11.18
CA GLY A 385 13.91 -30.67 9.90
C GLY A 385 13.71 -32.18 10.00
N ASP A 386 14.59 -32.94 9.33
CA ASP A 386 14.49 -34.40 9.28
C ASP A 386 14.70 -35.03 10.67
N GLU A 387 15.64 -34.49 11.45
CA GLU A 387 15.87 -34.90 12.85
C GLU A 387 14.63 -34.63 13.72
N GLY A 388 13.96 -33.51 13.49
CA GLY A 388 12.71 -33.13 14.14
C GLY A 388 11.56 -34.10 13.84
N LEU A 389 11.42 -34.50 12.57
CA LEU A 389 10.43 -35.49 12.15
C LEU A 389 10.71 -36.86 12.81
N VAL A 390 11.96 -37.33 12.74
CA VAL A 390 12.36 -38.62 13.34
C VAL A 390 12.10 -38.63 14.84
N LYS A 391 12.47 -37.54 15.53
CA LYS A 391 12.22 -37.39 16.97
C LYS A 391 10.72 -37.39 17.29
N THR A 392 9.91 -36.74 16.48
CA THR A 392 8.44 -36.67 16.66
C THR A 392 7.82 -38.07 16.51
N GLN A 393 8.16 -38.79 15.44
CA GLN A 393 7.71 -40.17 15.21
C GLN A 393 8.16 -41.13 16.32
N PHE A 394 9.38 -40.96 16.83
CA PHE A 394 9.88 -41.73 17.97
C PHE A 394 9.07 -41.47 19.25
N LEU A 395 8.74 -40.21 19.53
CA LEU A 395 7.92 -39.85 20.69
C LEU A 395 6.49 -40.37 20.56
N ASP A 396 5.89 -40.31 19.37
CA ASP A 396 4.55 -40.83 19.10
C ASP A 396 4.48 -42.36 19.28
N ASN A 397 5.50 -43.08 18.82
CA ASN A 397 5.60 -44.52 19.03
C ASN A 397 5.74 -44.86 20.53
N GLN A 398 6.60 -44.15 21.25
CA GLN A 398 6.67 -44.30 22.71
C GLN A 398 5.35 -43.96 23.40
N LYS A 399 4.62 -42.96 22.91
CA LYS A 399 3.29 -42.59 23.43
C LYS A 399 2.33 -43.78 23.27
N ARG A 400 2.25 -44.34 22.06
CA ARG A 400 1.40 -45.49 21.73
C ARG A 400 1.72 -46.72 22.58
N GLU A 401 2.99 -47.06 22.76
CA GLU A 401 3.39 -48.20 23.60
C GLU A 401 3.00 -48.01 25.07
N LYS A 402 3.21 -46.81 25.62
CA LYS A 402 2.83 -46.49 26.99
C LYS A 402 1.31 -46.53 27.17
N SER A 403 0.57 -45.99 26.21
CA SER A 403 -0.90 -46.03 26.24
C SER A 403 -1.42 -47.46 26.21
N LEU A 404 -0.90 -48.29 25.30
CA LEU A 404 -1.31 -49.70 25.20
C LEU A 404 -1.05 -50.46 26.51
N LYS A 405 0.11 -50.26 27.14
CA LYS A 405 0.45 -50.87 28.45
C LYS A 405 -0.49 -50.44 29.58
N ASN A 406 -1.12 -49.27 29.47
CA ASN A 406 -2.08 -48.75 30.45
C ASN A 406 -3.53 -48.91 29.99
N GLY A 407 -3.78 -49.72 28.94
CA GLY A 407 -5.12 -49.99 28.42
C GLY A 407 -5.78 -48.81 27.69
N VAL A 408 -5.04 -47.74 27.40
CA VAL A 408 -5.57 -46.54 26.72
C VAL A 408 -5.54 -46.75 25.21
N LYS A 409 -6.71 -46.63 24.56
CA LYS A 409 -6.80 -46.65 23.09
C LYS A 409 -6.62 -45.25 22.54
N ILE A 410 -5.75 -45.08 21.53
CA ILE A 410 -5.51 -43.78 20.87
C ILE A 410 -6.14 -43.79 19.48
N PHE A 411 -6.98 -42.80 19.19
CA PHE A 411 -7.46 -42.49 17.83
C PHE A 411 -6.81 -41.22 17.32
N ASN A 412 -6.42 -41.22 16.05
CA ASN A 412 -5.77 -40.08 15.41
C ASN A 412 -6.68 -39.48 14.34
N ILE A 413 -6.79 -38.15 14.32
CA ILE A 413 -7.32 -37.39 13.19
C ILE A 413 -6.15 -36.63 12.59
N ASP A 414 -5.75 -37.01 11.38
CA ASP A 414 -4.58 -36.41 10.75
C ASP A 414 -4.96 -35.10 10.05
N TYR A 415 -4.05 -34.12 10.05
CA TYR A 415 -4.25 -32.82 9.39
C TYR A 415 -4.53 -32.95 7.88
N ASN A 416 -4.03 -34.03 7.30
CA ASN A 416 -4.24 -34.36 5.92
C ASN A 416 -5.47 -35.27 5.75
N GLN A 417 -6.44 -35.29 6.67
CA GLN A 417 -7.76 -35.95 6.57
C GLN A 417 -8.92 -34.94 6.56
N ASN A 418 -10.04 -35.25 5.89
CA ASN A 418 -11.22 -34.39 5.98
C ASN A 418 -11.70 -34.50 7.43
N PHE A 419 -11.63 -33.39 8.16
CA PHE A 419 -11.85 -33.40 9.61
C PHE A 419 -13.26 -33.88 9.95
N ASN A 420 -14.28 -33.37 9.27
CA ASN A 420 -15.68 -33.72 9.54
C ASN A 420 -15.94 -35.21 9.29
N ASP A 421 -15.47 -35.74 8.15
CA ASP A 421 -15.65 -37.16 7.83
C ASP A 421 -14.94 -38.07 8.84
N SER A 422 -13.71 -37.69 9.21
CA SER A 422 -12.88 -38.46 10.14
C SER A 422 -13.45 -38.42 11.55
N PHE A 423 -13.93 -37.25 11.98
CA PHE A 423 -14.62 -37.05 13.25
C PHE A 423 -15.93 -37.86 13.30
N SER A 424 -16.78 -37.78 12.27
CA SER A 424 -18.02 -38.56 12.21
C SER A 424 -17.77 -40.07 12.30
N LYS A 425 -16.76 -40.59 11.59
CA LYS A 425 -16.35 -42.00 11.70
C LYS A 425 -15.88 -42.35 13.10
N LEU A 426 -15.06 -41.49 13.71
CA LEU A 426 -14.58 -41.67 15.08
C LEU A 426 -15.73 -41.73 16.08
N ILE A 427 -16.68 -40.78 16.03
CA ILE A 427 -17.82 -40.76 16.96
C ILE A 427 -18.70 -41.99 16.81
N ASN A 428 -18.95 -42.44 15.58
CA ASN A 428 -19.71 -43.67 15.35
C ASN A 428 -19.01 -44.90 15.95
N LEU A 429 -17.67 -44.96 15.87
CA LEU A 429 -16.90 -46.01 16.52
C LEU A 429 -17.01 -45.90 18.04
N LEU A 430 -16.85 -44.72 18.62
CA LEU A 430 -16.87 -44.48 20.06
C LEU A 430 -18.25 -44.70 20.69
N LYS A 431 -19.35 -44.45 19.96
CA LYS A 431 -20.71 -44.77 20.42
C LYS A 431 -21.01 -46.28 20.44
N GLY A 432 -20.16 -47.10 19.81
CA GLY A 432 -20.24 -48.55 19.83
C GLY A 432 -19.39 -49.23 20.90
N PHE A 433 -18.63 -48.45 21.67
CA PHE A 433 -18.02 -48.89 22.93
C PHE A 433 -19.08 -48.87 24.03
#